data_AF-A0A367KQL2-F1
#
_entry.id   AF-A0A367KQL2-F1
#
_cell.length_a   1.000
_cell.length_b   1.000
_cell.length_c   1.000
_cell.angle_alpha   90.00
_cell.angle_beta   90.00
_cell.angle_gamma   90.00
#
_symmetry.space_group_name_H-M   'P 1'
#
loop_
_entity.id
_entity.type
_entity.pdbx_description
1 polymer ?
#
loop_
_entity_poly.entity_id
_entity_poly.type
_entity_poly.pdbx_seq_one_letter_code
_entity_poly.pdbx_strand_id
1 'polypeptide(L)' 'VEEQLMFYRSRAVKITEDRMCPQCNKRIGNSVFAVFPNGVVVHYSCKEKIEQTQWKIL' A
#
# COMPACT_ATOMS: atom_id res chain seq x y z
N VAL A 1 -7.13 -10.08 23.16
CA VAL A 1 -5.93 -10.52 22.40
C VAL A 1 -6.33 -11.31 21.16
N GLU A 2 -7.14 -12.36 21.30
CA GLU A 2 -7.50 -13.26 20.21
C GLU A 2 -8.29 -12.59 19.06
N GLU A 3 -9.27 -11.75 19.39
CA GLU A 3 -10.07 -10.98 18.42
C GLU A 3 -9.22 -9.98 17.61
N GLN A 4 -8.30 -9.28 18.27
CA GLN A 4 -7.40 -8.33 17.59
C GLN A 4 -6.46 -9.05 16.62
N LEU A 5 -5.96 -10.23 16.99
CA LEU A 5 -5.13 -11.04 16.10
C LEU A 5 -5.91 -11.51 14.88
N MET A 6 -7.17 -11.94 15.06
CA MET A 6 -8.06 -12.29 13.95
C MET A 6 -8.30 -11.10 13.02
N PHE A 7 -8.54 -9.90 13.56
CA PHE A 7 -8.73 -8.68 12.79
C PHE A 7 -7.51 -8.30 11.93
N TYR A 8 -6.30 -8.37 12.47
CA TYR A 8 -5.11 -8.04 11.69
C TYR A 8 -4.80 -9.11 10.63
N ARG A 9 -5.10 -10.39 10.91
CA ARG A 9 -4.90 -11.49 9.96
C ARG A 9 -5.93 -11.52 8.84
N SER A 10 -7.14 -10.99 9.06
CA SER A 10 -8.18 -10.90 8.02
C SER A 10 -7.93 -9.80 6.99
N ARG A 11 -6.97 -8.89 7.27
CA ARG A 11 -6.63 -7.80 6.36
C ARG A 11 -5.95 -8.34 5.11
N ALA A 12 -6.60 -8.17 3.97
CA ALA A 12 -6.07 -8.53 2.65
C ALA A 12 -6.20 -7.36 1.69
N VAL A 13 -5.31 -7.32 0.69
CA VAL A 13 -5.35 -6.32 -0.37
C VAL A 13 -5.31 -7.02 -1.73
N LYS A 14 -6.34 -6.80 -2.55
CA LYS A 14 -6.40 -7.31 -3.91
C LYS A 14 -5.62 -6.39 -4.85
N ILE A 15 -4.68 -6.96 -5.60
CA ILE A 15 -3.96 -6.26 -6.66
C ILE A 15 -4.61 -6.62 -7.99
N THR A 16 -5.14 -5.61 -8.68
CA THR A 16 -5.70 -5.71 -10.02
C THR A 16 -4.72 -5.16 -11.04
N GLU A 17 -4.86 -5.53 -12.32
CA GLU A 17 -3.94 -5.11 -13.39
C GLU A 17 -3.95 -3.60 -13.64
N ASP A 18 -5.03 -2.92 -13.28
CA ASP A 18 -5.24 -1.48 -13.39
C ASP A 18 -4.79 -0.72 -12.14
N ARG A 19 -4.35 -1.41 -11.08
CA ARG A 19 -3.93 -0.74 -9.85
C ARG A 19 -2.66 0.08 -10.08
N MET A 20 -2.76 1.39 -9.89
CA MET A 20 -1.67 2.34 -10.10
C MET A 20 -0.94 2.66 -8.79
N CYS A 21 0.37 2.79 -8.85
CA CYS A 21 1.17 3.37 -7.78
C CYS A 21 0.94 4.89 -7.75
N PRO A 22 0.43 5.46 -6.64
CA PRO A 22 0.13 6.89 -6.54
C PRO A 22 1.40 7.78 -6.48
N GLN A 23 2.58 7.18 -6.29
CA GLN A 23 3.84 7.92 -6.22
C GLN A 23 4.48 8.14 -7.60
N CYS A 24 4.35 7.17 -8.51
CA CYS A 24 5.04 7.20 -9.81
C CYS A 24 4.10 7.09 -11.01
N ASN A 25 2.80 6.94 -10.75
CA ASN A 25 1.73 6.80 -11.75
C ASN A 25 2.00 5.68 -12.76
N LYS A 26 2.61 4.58 -12.31
CA LYS A 26 2.78 3.33 -13.08
C LYS A 26 1.94 2.20 -12.46
N ARG A 27 1.55 1.23 -13.28
CA ARG A 27 0.83 0.02 -12.83
C ARG A 27 1.69 -0.77 -11.85
N ILE A 28 1.06 -1.34 -10.81
CA ILE A 28 1.72 -2.24 -9.85
C ILE A 28 2.09 -3.55 -10.55
N GLY A 29 1.11 -4.19 -11.22
CA GLY A 29 1.32 -5.46 -11.92
C GLY A 29 2.01 -6.51 -11.04
N ASN A 30 3.05 -7.15 -11.57
CA ASN A 30 3.86 -8.14 -10.86
C ASN A 30 5.09 -7.53 -10.13
N SER A 31 5.15 -6.21 -9.99
CA SER A 31 6.29 -5.56 -9.35
C SER A 31 6.24 -5.72 -7.84
N VAL A 32 7.41 -5.72 -7.17
CA VAL A 32 7.48 -5.71 -5.70
C VAL A 32 6.79 -4.47 -5.15
N PHE A 33 5.92 -4.64 -4.16
CA PHE A 33 5.10 -3.59 -3.60
C PHE A 33 5.17 -3.54 -2.07
N ALA A 34 4.80 -2.38 -1.52
CA ALA A 34 4.57 -2.19 -0.09
C ALA A 34 3.10 -1.82 0.14
N VAL A 35 2.55 -2.28 1.26
CA VAL A 35 1.17 -2.01 1.69
C VAL A 35 1.20 -1.23 3.01
N PHE A 36 0.61 -0.06 3.02
CA PHE A 36 0.50 0.76 4.24
C PHE A 36 -0.71 0.36 5.09
N PRO A 37 -0.76 0.72 6.39
CA PRO A 37 -1.89 0.41 7.27
C PRO A 37 -3.25 0.89 6.76
N ASN A 38 -3.29 1.98 5.99
CA ASN A 38 -4.50 2.54 5.35
C ASN A 38 -4.90 1.82 4.04
N GLY A 39 -4.18 0.77 3.62
CA GLY A 39 -4.46 0.01 2.40
C GLY A 39 -3.87 0.63 1.12
N VAL A 40 -3.13 1.74 1.22
CA VAL A 40 -2.38 2.29 0.08
C VAL A 40 -1.30 1.31 -0.35
N VAL A 41 -1.20 1.09 -1.66
CA VAL A 41 -0.20 0.21 -2.27
C VAL A 41 0.69 1.04 -3.17
N VAL A 42 1.99 0.88 -2.98
CA VAL A 42 3.03 1.52 -3.78
C VAL A 42 4.03 0.48 -4.26
N HIS A 43 4.77 0.78 -5.32
CA HIS A 43 6.01 0.05 -5.59
C HIS A 43 6.93 0.13 -4.38
N TYR A 44 7.65 -0.94 -4.08
CA TYR A 44 8.56 -0.97 -2.94
C TYR A 44 9.63 0.13 -3.03
N SER A 45 10.15 0.39 -4.23
CA SER A 45 11.08 1.49 -4.52
C SER A 45 10.49 2.90 -4.36
N CYS A 46 9.16 3.02 -4.30
CA CYS A 46 8.43 4.27 -4.07
C CYS A 46 8.06 4.49 -2.60
N LYS A 47 8.27 3.47 -1.73
CA LYS A 47 7.87 3.51 -0.32
C LYS A 47 8.41 4.73 0.42
N GLU A 48 9.70 5.03 0.30
CA GLU A 48 10.30 6.13 1.07
C GLU A 48 9.92 7.52 0.54
N LYS A 49 9.42 7.59 -0.70
CA LYS A 49 9.01 8.86 -1.32
C LYS A 49 7.57 9.25 -0.98
N ILE A 50 6.69 8.27 -0.74
CA ILE A 50 5.30 8.55 -0.36
C ILE A 50 5.17 9.06 1.08
N GLU A 51 6.10 8.70 1.96
CA GLU A 51 6.19 9.20 3.34
C GLU A 51 6.33 10.74 3.38
N GLN A 52 6.80 11.38 2.30
CA GLN A 52 6.96 12.83 2.22
C GLN A 52 5.76 13.57 1.59
N THR A 53 4.88 12.87 0.86
CA THR A 53 3.82 13.49 0.06
C THR A 53 2.42 13.27 0.64
N GLN A 54 2.15 12.16 1.33
CA GLN A 54 0.81 11.90 1.91
C GLN A 54 0.59 12.46 3.32
N TRP A 55 1.65 12.74 4.11
CA TRP A 55 1.49 13.22 5.50
C TRP A 55 1.60 14.75 5.65
N LYS A 56 1.81 15.50 4.56
CA LYS A 56 1.79 16.98 4.58
C LYS A 56 0.39 17.59 4.43
N ILE A 57 -0.65 16.76 4.34
CA ILE A 57 -2.05 17.20 4.37
C ILE A 57 -2.69 16.65 5.66
N LEU A 58 -2.11 17.08 6.79
CA LEU A 58 -2.80 17.35 8.05
C LEU A 58 -2.22 18.66 8.59
#